data_AF-A0A6H0Y0M1-F1
#
_entry.id   AF-A0A6H0Y0M1-F1
#
_cell.length_a   1.000
_cell.length_b   1.000
_cell.length_c   1.000
_cell.angle_alpha   90.00
_cell.angle_beta   90.00
_cell.angle_gamma   90.00
#
_symmetry.space_group_name_H-M   'P 1'
#
loop_
_entity.id
_entity.type
_entity.pdbx_description
1 polymer ?
#
loop_
_entity_poly.entity_id
_entity_poly.type
_entity_poly.pdbx_seq_one_letter_code
_entity_poly.pdbx_strand_id
1 'polypeptide(L)'
;MSATSEAILEHDLNIREATQSSADQSSSISMSRRRMTLPSIHGREDPIFKCAQTPNPDPAHGAAFIFVHGLGDTAEGLEAVADQFQRSSKLPYMHWIIPNASINHDAMTTAWYRPSSFSPFPSDRPELEDPEDEDGMLLSIAYIESLIDACIKKGIPAQRIVLGGFSQGCALSLLLDLTSKKYAGRLAGIAGLMGYVPLGKRLQDLRAHAGLPPTHGEVPVFLARGKRDILIPKRVWTQSLKALDSMGLHEGAMVVNEYDIGHSLNGPVLQDLCQWLKRVVPDLDLQEQIERITEQNATGAESTDALEHCSAGIARLSNEVRDTVATLPAHDRQIYSDAIKALSSKLQTVKTQQSRKQKFSFKNSAFKLPKNESAVSIHDAADLASQRQAKLYNDSEESSMATTPINLTSPPPERAEGASVADRQGEYVLATHETLAADIQSSVLDFSGSTLPTFRLRNITNSVIFVPQVTGPIYLEGISGSIIVAGCHQFRMHNSSKSEVYLHCASRPIIEDCHSIHFAPLPEMFAAGKTEIDNRWDQIDDFKWLRAEHSPNWSVLEANEQRGAGFWKKVKELRSHAQLSQSLATLGLP
;
A
#
# COMPACT_ATOMS: atom_id res chain seq x y z
N MET A 1 63.66 37.69 -7.33
CA MET A 1 62.58 37.55 -8.33
C MET A 1 61.95 36.17 -8.19
N SER A 2 61.19 35.92 -7.13
CA SER A 2 60.53 34.63 -6.88
C SER A 2 59.37 34.77 -5.88
N ALA A 3 58.64 35.89 -5.92
CA ALA A 3 57.47 36.13 -5.06
C ALA A 3 56.33 36.87 -5.77
N THR A 4 56.43 37.06 -7.09
CA THR A 4 55.45 37.82 -7.90
C THR A 4 54.82 36.99 -9.02
N SER A 5 55.10 35.68 -9.08
CA SER A 5 54.53 34.78 -10.09
C SER A 5 53.47 33.82 -9.55
N GLU A 6 53.35 33.65 -8.22
CA GLU A 6 52.27 32.85 -7.60
C GLU A 6 51.01 33.69 -7.33
N ALA A 7 51.14 34.99 -7.09
CA ALA A 7 49.99 35.86 -6.79
C ALA A 7 49.11 36.20 -8.02
N ILE A 8 49.58 35.94 -9.25
CA ILE A 8 48.84 36.24 -10.49
C ILE A 8 48.02 35.02 -10.96
N LEU A 9 48.38 33.81 -10.55
CA LEU A 9 47.61 32.59 -10.89
C LEU A 9 46.41 32.37 -9.96
N GLU A 10 46.46 32.83 -8.71
CA GLU A 10 45.31 32.71 -7.77
C GLU A 10 44.21 33.75 -8.03
N HIS A 11 44.52 34.89 -8.64
CA HIS A 11 43.54 35.95 -8.90
C HIS A 11 42.67 35.68 -10.15
N ASP A 12 43.16 34.92 -11.13
CA ASP A 12 42.42 34.57 -12.35
C ASP A 12 41.50 33.34 -12.20
N LEU A 13 41.73 32.51 -11.17
CA LEU A 13 40.83 31.40 -10.81
C LEU A 13 39.57 31.90 -10.07
N ASN A 14 39.71 32.91 -9.21
CA ASN A 14 38.59 33.48 -8.44
C ASN A 14 37.57 34.27 -9.28
N ILE A 15 37.94 34.79 -10.46
CA ILE A 15 37.02 35.56 -11.31
C ILE A 15 36.16 34.64 -12.21
N ARG A 16 36.63 33.42 -12.50
CA ARG A 16 35.85 32.43 -13.27
C ARG A 16 34.80 31.69 -12.42
N GLU A 17 35.03 31.53 -11.12
CA GLU A 17 34.01 30.98 -10.21
C GLU A 17 32.92 32.00 -9.82
N ALA A 18 33.26 33.29 -9.76
CA ALA A 18 32.29 34.35 -9.41
C ALA A 18 31.28 34.66 -10.55
N THR A 19 31.62 34.35 -11.80
CA THR A 19 30.74 34.59 -12.97
C THR A 19 29.83 33.40 -13.32
N GLN A 20 30.06 32.22 -12.73
CA GLN A 20 29.14 31.08 -12.82
C GLN A 20 28.12 31.02 -11.67
N SER A 21 28.37 31.71 -10.55
CA SER A 21 27.48 31.77 -9.38
C SER A 21 26.28 32.72 -9.53
N SER A 22 26.34 33.69 -10.45
CA SER A 22 25.28 34.71 -10.63
C SER A 22 24.27 34.41 -11.75
N ALA A 23 24.45 33.33 -12.52
CA ALA A 23 23.55 32.96 -13.60
C ALA A 23 22.44 31.97 -13.21
N ASP A 24 22.50 31.35 -12.02
CA ASP A 24 21.56 30.31 -11.59
C ASP A 24 20.48 30.79 -10.59
N GLN A 25 20.44 32.09 -10.26
CA GLN A 25 19.44 32.67 -9.32
C GLN A 25 18.21 33.30 -9.98
N SER A 26 17.94 33.01 -11.26
CA SER A 26 16.71 33.51 -11.92
C SER A 26 16.03 32.50 -12.84
N SER A 27 15.74 31.29 -12.36
CA SER A 27 14.65 30.51 -12.96
C SER A 27 13.99 29.51 -12.00
N SER A 28 12.66 29.66 -11.87
CA SER A 28 11.70 28.74 -11.24
C SER A 28 11.64 28.69 -9.70
N ILE A 29 10.85 29.59 -9.12
CA ILE A 29 10.05 29.28 -7.93
C ILE A 29 9.02 28.22 -8.37
N SER A 30 9.39 26.96 -8.26
CA SER A 30 8.47 25.82 -8.32
C SER A 30 8.33 25.28 -6.91
N MET A 31 7.12 25.29 -6.36
CA MET A 31 6.80 24.66 -5.08
C MET A 31 7.12 23.16 -5.16
N SER A 32 8.34 22.77 -4.81
CA SER A 32 8.76 21.38 -4.76
C SER A 32 8.01 20.71 -3.61
N ARG A 33 7.01 19.87 -3.95
CA ARG A 33 6.36 18.93 -3.03
C ARG A 33 7.47 18.17 -2.31
N ARG A 34 7.71 18.44 -1.02
CA ARG A 34 8.67 17.64 -0.23
C ARG A 34 8.28 16.16 -0.47
N ARG A 35 9.20 15.24 -0.69
CA ARG A 35 8.92 13.78 -0.73
C ARG A 35 8.80 13.23 0.70
N MET A 36 7.92 12.26 0.98
CA MET A 36 7.86 11.63 2.31
C MET A 36 9.07 10.71 2.45
N THR A 37 9.87 10.89 3.50
CA THR A 37 11.03 10.03 3.79
C THR A 37 10.62 9.06 4.89
N LEU A 38 10.53 7.79 4.55
CA LEU A 38 10.19 6.73 5.50
C LEU A 38 11.47 6.16 6.13
N PRO A 39 11.40 5.66 7.37
CA PRO A 39 12.50 4.99 8.04
C PRO A 39 12.92 3.72 7.27
N SER A 40 14.24 3.57 7.10
CA SER A 40 14.87 2.35 6.61
C SER A 40 15.56 1.65 7.78
N ILE A 41 15.38 0.34 7.91
CA ILE A 41 15.98 -0.48 8.96
C ILE A 41 16.81 -1.57 8.30
N HIS A 42 18.06 -1.72 8.71
CA HIS A 42 18.94 -2.76 8.18
C HIS A 42 18.30 -4.15 8.34
N GLY A 43 18.23 -4.92 7.24
CA GLY A 43 17.64 -6.26 7.24
C GLY A 43 16.10 -6.27 7.20
N ARG A 44 15.47 -5.11 6.98
CA ARG A 44 14.06 -4.99 6.64
C ARG A 44 13.94 -4.27 5.31
N GLU A 45 13.16 -4.84 4.40
CA GLU A 45 12.87 -4.19 3.13
C GLU A 45 12.12 -2.87 3.37
N ASP A 46 12.40 -1.86 2.55
CA ASP A 46 11.78 -0.55 2.71
C ASP A 46 10.24 -0.62 2.49
N PRO A 47 9.47 0.23 3.17
CA PRO A 47 8.03 0.30 2.97
C PRO A 47 7.68 0.84 1.58
N ILE A 48 6.63 0.28 0.96
CA ILE A 48 6.04 0.84 -0.26
C ILE A 48 5.29 2.12 0.10
N PHE A 49 5.61 3.22 -0.59
CA PHE A 49 4.90 4.49 -0.45
C PHE A 49 4.17 4.86 -1.74
N LYS A 50 2.84 4.89 -1.70
CA LYS A 50 2.03 5.44 -2.79
C LYS A 50 1.53 6.84 -2.43
N CYS A 51 1.96 7.82 -3.21
CA CYS A 51 1.50 9.19 -3.05
C CYS A 51 0.01 9.30 -3.36
N ALA A 52 -0.71 10.20 -2.66
CA ALA A 52 -2.05 10.61 -3.04
C ALA A 52 -2.09 11.08 -4.50
N GLN A 53 -3.15 10.75 -5.23
CA GLN A 53 -3.36 11.17 -6.63
C GLN A 53 -3.67 12.66 -6.73
N THR A 54 -4.46 13.16 -5.79
CA THR A 54 -4.80 14.59 -5.60
C THR A 54 -4.34 15.01 -4.20
N PRO A 55 -3.02 15.13 -3.96
CA PRO A 55 -2.52 15.52 -2.64
C PRO A 55 -2.96 16.95 -2.34
N ASN A 56 -3.44 17.19 -1.12
CA ASN A 56 -3.76 18.53 -0.68
C ASN A 56 -2.46 19.38 -0.65
N PRO A 57 -2.47 20.63 -1.16
CA PRO A 57 -1.31 21.51 -1.11
C PRO A 57 -0.81 21.77 0.31
N ASP A 58 -1.73 21.79 1.29
CA ASP A 58 -1.42 21.88 2.70
C ASP A 58 -1.30 20.47 3.31
N PRO A 59 -0.10 20.05 3.75
CA PRO A 59 0.09 18.77 4.42
C PRO A 59 -0.80 18.57 5.65
N ALA A 60 -1.20 19.65 6.34
CA ALA A 60 -2.09 19.59 7.50
C ALA A 60 -3.49 19.07 7.15
N HIS A 61 -3.91 19.23 5.89
CA HIS A 61 -5.14 18.67 5.35
C HIS A 61 -4.92 17.33 4.61
N GLY A 62 -3.67 16.86 4.54
CA GLY A 62 -3.31 15.56 4.01
C GLY A 62 -3.92 14.40 4.81
N ALA A 63 -3.89 13.21 4.22
CA ALA A 63 -4.37 11.98 4.85
C ALA A 63 -3.39 10.84 4.56
N ALA A 64 -3.23 9.92 5.49
CA ALA A 64 -2.40 8.73 5.29
C ALA A 64 -3.09 7.46 5.81
N PHE A 65 -2.90 6.35 5.10
CA PHE A 65 -3.26 5.02 5.54
C PHE A 65 -2.01 4.14 5.58
N ILE A 66 -1.62 3.73 6.78
CA ILE A 66 -0.54 2.76 6.99
C ILE A 66 -1.18 1.38 7.01
N PHE A 67 -0.87 0.53 6.03
CA PHE A 67 -1.54 -0.75 5.81
C PHE A 67 -0.57 -1.94 5.95
N VAL A 68 -0.70 -2.68 7.05
CA VAL A 68 0.26 -3.70 7.51
C VAL A 68 -0.19 -5.10 7.07
N HIS A 69 0.67 -5.83 6.35
CA HIS A 69 0.33 -7.15 5.79
C HIS A 69 0.34 -8.28 6.83
N GLY A 70 -0.12 -9.47 6.42
CA GLY A 70 -0.17 -10.67 7.27
C GLY A 70 1.12 -11.48 7.30
N LEU A 71 1.09 -12.60 8.03
CA LEU A 71 2.18 -13.59 8.04
C LEU A 71 2.43 -14.15 6.64
N GLY A 72 3.70 -14.23 6.25
CA GLY A 72 4.16 -14.82 5.00
C GLY A 72 3.88 -13.98 3.75
N ASP A 73 3.38 -12.76 3.93
CA ASP A 73 3.11 -11.81 2.85
C ASP A 73 4.19 -10.72 2.79
N THR A 74 4.09 -9.82 1.82
CA THR A 74 4.93 -8.62 1.68
C THR A 74 4.06 -7.39 1.45
N ALA A 75 4.68 -6.21 1.42
CA ALA A 75 4.01 -4.97 1.10
C ALA A 75 3.32 -5.02 -0.28
N GLU A 76 3.90 -5.73 -1.25
CA GLU A 76 3.32 -5.89 -2.61
C GLU A 76 1.92 -6.52 -2.56
N GLY A 77 1.68 -7.46 -1.65
CA GLY A 77 0.39 -8.14 -1.50
C GLY A 77 -0.77 -7.19 -1.18
N LEU A 78 -0.50 -6.15 -0.37
CA LEU A 78 -1.46 -5.10 -0.06
C LEU A 78 -1.38 -3.88 -0.99
N GLU A 79 -0.29 -3.72 -1.74
CA GLU A 79 -0.13 -2.65 -2.72
C GLU A 79 -1.25 -2.69 -3.78
N ALA A 80 -1.63 -3.90 -4.21
CA ALA A 80 -2.72 -4.10 -5.14
C ALA A 80 -4.06 -3.51 -4.64
N VAL A 81 -4.29 -3.50 -3.32
CA VAL A 81 -5.48 -2.87 -2.72
C VAL A 81 -5.39 -1.35 -2.85
N ALA A 82 -4.25 -0.74 -2.51
CA ALA A 82 -4.04 0.69 -2.67
C ALA A 82 -4.21 1.13 -4.13
N ASP A 83 -3.69 0.34 -5.08
CA ASP A 83 -3.87 0.57 -6.51
C ASP A 83 -5.33 0.49 -6.94
N GLN A 84 -6.11 -0.46 -6.42
CA GLN A 84 -7.52 -0.56 -6.73
C GLN A 84 -8.30 0.69 -6.28
N PHE A 85 -7.97 1.22 -5.09
CA PHE A 85 -8.57 2.44 -4.57
C PHE A 85 -8.21 3.64 -5.46
N GLN A 86 -6.93 3.80 -5.79
CA GLN A 86 -6.45 4.89 -6.64
C GLN A 86 -7.00 4.81 -8.07
N ARG A 87 -6.98 3.64 -8.70
CA ARG A 87 -7.56 3.44 -10.05
C ARG A 87 -9.07 3.73 -10.11
N SER A 88 -9.77 3.51 -9.00
CA SER A 88 -11.20 3.80 -8.87
C SER A 88 -11.50 5.22 -8.36
N SER A 89 -10.47 6.09 -8.29
CA SER A 89 -10.52 7.46 -7.74
C SER A 89 -11.19 7.52 -6.36
N LYS A 90 -10.98 6.50 -5.54
CA LYS A 90 -11.45 6.46 -4.15
C LYS A 90 -10.36 7.00 -3.25
N LEU A 91 -10.72 7.98 -2.41
CA LEU A 91 -9.80 8.63 -1.47
C LEU A 91 -8.55 9.19 -2.20
N PRO A 92 -8.72 10.01 -3.27
CA PRO A 92 -7.58 10.44 -4.08
C PRO A 92 -6.59 11.33 -3.31
N TYR A 93 -7.02 11.89 -2.17
CA TYR A 93 -6.22 12.65 -1.20
C TYR A 93 -5.44 11.80 -0.18
N MET A 94 -5.58 10.47 -0.20
CA MET A 94 -4.96 9.56 0.76
C MET A 94 -3.59 9.07 0.27
N HIS A 95 -2.56 9.26 1.10
CA HIS A 95 -1.27 8.61 0.96
C HIS A 95 -1.33 7.18 1.52
N TRP A 96 -0.70 6.22 0.86
CA TRP A 96 -0.62 4.84 1.34
C TRP A 96 0.82 4.50 1.71
N ILE A 97 1.01 3.97 2.92
CA ILE A 97 2.29 3.48 3.42
C ILE A 97 2.08 1.99 3.73
N ILE A 98 2.82 1.12 3.06
CA ILE A 98 2.62 -0.33 3.16
C ILE A 98 3.97 -0.92 3.57
N PRO A 99 4.18 -1.17 4.86
CA PRO A 99 5.48 -1.59 5.34
C PRO A 99 5.71 -3.09 5.19
N ASN A 100 6.97 -3.49 5.10
CA ASN A 100 7.40 -4.89 5.06
C ASN A 100 7.77 -5.42 6.46
N ALA A 101 7.37 -6.64 6.76
CA ALA A 101 7.90 -7.39 7.89
C ALA A 101 9.34 -7.86 7.59
N SER A 102 10.13 -8.12 8.64
CA SER A 102 11.42 -8.79 8.48
C SER A 102 11.22 -10.30 8.27
N ILE A 103 12.25 -10.97 7.73
CA ILE A 103 12.28 -12.44 7.73
C ILE A 103 12.38 -12.91 9.18
N ASN A 104 11.41 -13.73 9.60
CA ASN A 104 11.42 -14.38 10.90
C ASN A 104 11.92 -15.81 10.71
N HIS A 105 13.07 -16.13 11.31
CA HIS A 105 13.71 -17.43 11.13
C HIS A 105 12.92 -18.59 11.78
N ASP A 106 12.22 -18.34 12.88
CA ASP A 106 11.39 -19.35 13.54
C ASP A 106 10.14 -19.69 12.70
N ALA A 107 9.56 -18.67 12.06
CA ALA A 107 8.43 -18.82 11.14
C ALA A 107 8.87 -19.30 9.73
N MET A 108 10.17 -19.27 9.43
CA MET A 108 10.76 -19.52 8.11
C MET A 108 10.10 -18.70 6.98
N THR A 109 9.61 -17.51 7.30
CA THR A 109 8.91 -16.62 6.35
C THR A 109 8.90 -15.18 6.87
N THR A 110 8.36 -14.23 6.10
CA THR A 110 8.15 -12.86 6.57
C THR A 110 7.12 -12.86 7.70
N ALA A 111 7.50 -12.37 8.88
CA ALA A 111 6.58 -12.29 10.00
C ALA A 111 6.89 -11.09 10.87
N TRP A 112 5.84 -10.45 11.36
CA TRP A 112 6.00 -9.31 12.25
C TRP A 112 6.39 -9.72 13.67
N TYR A 113 6.03 -10.93 14.06
CA TYR A 113 6.35 -11.58 15.32
C TYR A 113 6.18 -13.09 15.11
N ARG A 114 6.74 -13.90 16.02
CA ARG A 114 6.63 -15.35 15.96
C ARG A 114 5.14 -15.76 16.01
N PRO A 115 4.65 -16.52 15.01
CA PRO A 115 3.24 -16.86 14.94
C PRO A 115 2.81 -17.74 16.11
N SER A 116 1.60 -17.48 16.59
CA SER A 116 0.93 -18.31 17.60
C SER A 116 0.00 -19.31 16.92
N SER A 117 -0.06 -20.54 17.42
CA SER A 117 -0.94 -21.57 16.88
C SER A 117 -2.35 -21.42 17.43
N PHE A 118 -3.31 -21.09 16.58
CA PHE A 118 -4.72 -21.01 16.98
C PHE A 118 -5.42 -22.36 16.80
N SER A 119 -5.65 -23.06 17.91
CA SER A 119 -6.56 -24.22 17.90
C SER A 119 -8.01 -23.77 17.73
N PRO A 120 -8.81 -24.39 16.83
CA PRO A 120 -10.24 -24.14 16.72
C PRO A 120 -10.98 -24.41 18.04
N PHE A 121 -10.46 -25.35 18.84
CA PHE A 121 -10.99 -25.71 20.14
C PHE A 121 -10.21 -25.02 21.26
N PRO A 122 -10.86 -24.68 22.40
CA PRO A 122 -10.12 -24.24 23.58
C PRO A 122 -9.12 -25.33 24.00
N SER A 123 -7.92 -24.95 24.44
CA SER A 123 -7.01 -25.90 25.07
C SER A 123 -7.63 -26.41 26.38
N ASP A 124 -7.53 -27.72 26.60
CA ASP A 124 -7.89 -28.34 27.89
C ASP A 124 -6.97 -27.85 29.02
N ARG A 125 -5.79 -27.32 28.69
CA ARG A 125 -4.81 -26.73 29.61
C ARG A 125 -4.25 -25.41 29.08
N PRO A 126 -5.00 -24.30 29.19
CA PRO A 126 -4.58 -22.98 28.71
C PRO A 126 -3.28 -22.49 29.36
N GLU A 127 -2.98 -22.92 30.58
CA GLU A 127 -1.75 -22.58 31.32
C GLU A 127 -0.47 -23.18 30.74
N LEU A 128 -0.59 -24.15 29.82
CA LEU A 128 0.53 -24.79 29.12
C LEU A 128 0.67 -24.30 27.67
N GLU A 129 -0.19 -23.38 27.21
CA GLU A 129 -0.03 -22.77 25.89
C GLU A 129 1.25 -21.94 25.87
N ASP A 130 2.00 -22.04 24.77
CA ASP A 130 3.20 -21.22 24.58
C ASP A 130 2.81 -19.73 24.62
N PRO A 131 3.56 -18.90 25.36
CA PRO A 131 3.28 -17.48 25.40
C PRO A 131 3.42 -16.87 24.00
N GLU A 132 2.53 -15.93 23.69
CA GLU A 132 2.66 -15.10 22.50
C GLU A 132 3.98 -14.30 22.56
N ASP A 133 4.52 -13.97 21.39
CA ASP A 133 5.78 -13.24 21.24
C ASP A 133 5.60 -11.73 21.52
N GLU A 134 5.45 -11.39 22.79
CA GLU A 134 5.29 -10.01 23.28
C GLU A 134 6.45 -9.11 22.80
N ASP A 135 7.69 -9.59 22.94
CA ASP A 135 8.89 -8.83 22.55
C ASP A 135 8.92 -8.54 21.03
N GLY A 136 8.67 -9.55 20.19
CA GLY A 136 8.59 -9.38 18.74
C GLY A 136 7.46 -8.43 18.31
N MET A 137 6.31 -8.51 18.96
CA MET A 137 5.19 -7.58 18.72
C MET A 137 5.58 -6.14 19.07
N LEU A 138 6.22 -5.91 20.23
CA LEU A 138 6.64 -4.57 20.66
C LEU A 138 7.73 -3.98 19.76
N LEU A 139 8.67 -4.80 19.26
CA LEU A 139 9.66 -4.38 18.26
C LEU A 139 8.99 -3.92 16.97
N SER A 140 7.99 -4.67 16.49
CA SER A 140 7.23 -4.29 15.29
C SER A 140 6.36 -3.05 15.50
N ILE A 141 5.80 -2.86 16.70
CA ILE A 141 5.10 -1.62 17.07
C ILE A 141 6.04 -0.43 16.99
N ALA A 142 7.24 -0.51 17.58
CA ALA A 142 8.20 0.58 17.55
C ALA A 142 8.55 1.00 16.10
N TYR A 143 8.66 0.03 15.19
CA TYR A 143 8.82 0.34 13.77
C TYR A 143 7.59 1.02 13.16
N ILE A 144 6.38 0.53 13.40
CA ILE A 144 5.16 1.17 12.86
C ILE A 144 4.99 2.58 13.43
N GLU A 145 5.30 2.80 14.71
CA GLU A 145 5.35 4.15 15.31
C GLU A 145 6.30 5.07 14.55
N SER A 146 7.45 4.57 14.09
CA SER A 146 8.39 5.38 13.31
C SER A 146 7.85 5.77 11.93
N LEU A 147 6.94 4.98 11.35
CA LEU A 147 6.22 5.34 10.11
C LEU A 147 5.18 6.43 10.37
N ILE A 148 4.49 6.36 11.52
CA ILE A 148 3.56 7.41 11.96
C ILE A 148 4.34 8.71 12.23
N ASP A 149 5.48 8.63 12.93
CA ASP A 149 6.38 9.76 13.19
C ASP A 149 6.81 10.42 11.85
N ALA A 150 7.10 9.63 10.81
CA ALA A 150 7.45 10.13 9.48
C ALA A 150 6.28 10.88 8.79
N CYS A 151 5.04 10.38 8.94
CA CYS A 151 3.84 11.05 8.44
C CYS A 151 3.59 12.39 9.18
N ILE A 152 3.79 12.43 10.49
CA ILE A 152 3.63 13.66 11.28
C ILE A 152 4.72 14.67 10.95
N LYS A 153 5.97 14.22 10.81
CA LYS A 153 7.09 15.06 10.34
C LYS A 153 6.82 15.63 8.94
N LYS A 154 6.02 14.93 8.14
CA LYS A 154 5.57 15.40 6.82
C LYS A 154 4.56 16.55 6.90
N GLY A 155 3.91 16.71 8.05
CA GLY A 155 2.84 17.66 8.30
C GLY A 155 1.45 17.03 8.31
N ILE A 156 1.31 15.70 8.15
CA ILE A 156 0.02 15.02 8.24
C ILE A 156 -0.31 14.80 9.72
N PRO A 157 -1.37 15.40 10.28
CA PRO A 157 -1.70 15.26 11.70
C PRO A 157 -2.14 13.82 12.02
N ALA A 158 -1.89 13.37 13.25
CA ALA A 158 -2.22 12.00 13.69
C ALA A 158 -3.71 11.67 13.50
N GLN A 159 -4.59 12.65 13.69
CA GLN A 159 -6.04 12.55 13.49
C GLN A 159 -6.46 12.42 12.02
N ARG A 160 -5.50 12.37 11.09
CA ARG A 160 -5.70 12.08 9.67
C ARG A 160 -4.86 10.89 9.18
N ILE A 161 -4.28 10.14 10.10
CA ILE A 161 -3.57 8.89 9.84
C ILE A 161 -4.46 7.74 10.32
N VAL A 162 -4.80 6.84 9.40
CA VAL A 162 -5.41 5.54 9.73
C VAL A 162 -4.30 4.51 9.79
N LEU A 163 -4.33 3.66 10.81
CA LEU A 163 -3.51 2.46 10.87
C LEU A 163 -4.40 1.24 10.67
N GLY A 164 -4.00 0.31 9.83
CA GLY A 164 -4.75 -0.92 9.66
C GLY A 164 -3.90 -2.05 9.15
N GLY A 165 -4.47 -3.25 9.15
CA GLY A 165 -3.73 -4.40 8.70
C GLY A 165 -4.56 -5.65 8.54
N PHE A 166 -3.93 -6.63 7.90
CA PHE A 166 -4.48 -7.96 7.64
C PHE A 166 -3.82 -9.00 8.54
N SER A 167 -4.61 -9.87 9.17
CA SER A 167 -4.10 -11.00 9.98
C SER A 167 -3.11 -10.55 11.08
N GLN A 168 -1.82 -10.92 11.01
CA GLN A 168 -0.81 -10.39 11.95
C GLN A 168 -0.75 -8.84 11.97
N GLY A 169 -0.90 -8.20 10.81
CA GLY A 169 -0.94 -6.74 10.73
C GLY A 169 -2.16 -6.13 11.42
N CYS A 170 -3.30 -6.83 11.44
CA CYS A 170 -4.46 -6.42 12.24
C CYS A 170 -4.14 -6.47 13.73
N ALA A 171 -3.50 -7.55 14.20
CA ALA A 171 -3.11 -7.71 15.59
C ALA A 171 -2.16 -6.59 16.04
N LEU A 172 -1.17 -6.23 15.22
CA LEU A 172 -0.29 -5.11 15.49
C LEU A 172 -1.00 -3.75 15.46
N SER A 173 -1.91 -3.54 14.51
CA SER A 173 -2.64 -2.28 14.39
C SER A 173 -3.48 -2.01 15.64
N LEU A 174 -4.19 -3.05 16.12
CA LEU A 174 -4.94 -2.98 17.37
C LEU A 174 -4.01 -2.84 18.58
N LEU A 175 -2.95 -3.65 18.65
CA LEU A 175 -2.04 -3.61 19.80
C LEU A 175 -1.35 -2.25 19.93
N LEU A 176 -0.90 -1.64 18.81
CA LEU A 176 -0.32 -0.29 18.80
C LEU A 176 -1.31 0.73 19.35
N ASP A 177 -2.54 0.77 18.83
CA ASP A 177 -3.55 1.69 19.34
C ASP A 177 -3.88 1.43 20.81
N LEU A 178 -3.85 0.18 21.25
CA LEU A 178 -4.18 -0.16 22.62
C LEU A 178 -3.03 0.06 23.60
N THR A 179 -1.77 0.14 23.18
CA THR A 179 -0.62 0.11 24.11
C THR A 179 0.41 1.20 23.88
N SER A 180 0.42 1.83 22.72
CA SER A 180 1.40 2.86 22.39
C SER A 180 1.27 4.06 23.32
N LYS A 181 2.35 4.39 24.03
CA LYS A 181 2.40 5.63 24.82
C LYS A 181 2.26 6.89 23.95
N LYS A 182 2.65 6.81 22.67
CA LYS A 182 2.63 7.95 21.74
C LYS A 182 1.30 8.13 21.04
N TYR A 183 0.69 7.02 20.60
CA TYR A 183 -0.39 7.03 19.61
C TYR A 183 -1.68 6.38 20.06
N ALA A 184 -1.70 5.71 21.21
CA ALA A 184 -2.93 5.12 21.72
C ALA A 184 -4.03 6.16 21.83
N GLY A 185 -5.15 5.93 21.15
CA GLY A 185 -6.30 6.82 21.26
C GLY A 185 -6.24 8.06 20.36
N ARG A 186 -5.21 8.20 19.52
CA ARG A 186 -4.85 9.50 18.89
C ARG A 186 -4.89 9.50 17.37
N LEU A 187 -4.95 8.33 16.74
CA LEU A 187 -5.04 8.18 15.29
C LEU A 187 -6.46 8.47 14.78
N ALA A 188 -6.62 8.69 13.47
CA ALA A 188 -7.93 8.92 12.86
C ALA A 188 -8.87 7.72 13.00
N GLY A 189 -8.30 6.51 13.03
CA GLY A 189 -9.03 5.27 13.23
C GLY A 189 -8.14 4.05 13.00
N ILE A 190 -8.64 2.89 13.42
CA ILE A 190 -7.98 1.59 13.24
C ILE A 190 -8.81 0.68 12.34
N ALA A 191 -8.17 0.04 11.35
CA ALA A 191 -8.81 -0.95 10.48
C ALA A 191 -8.19 -2.35 10.66
N GLY A 192 -8.91 -3.25 11.31
CA GLY A 192 -8.52 -4.65 11.49
C GLY A 192 -9.23 -5.59 10.52
N LEU A 193 -8.48 -6.31 9.69
CA LEU A 193 -9.02 -7.24 8.70
C LEU A 193 -8.52 -8.67 8.99
N MET A 194 -9.44 -9.62 9.10
CA MET A 194 -9.15 -11.06 9.29
C MET A 194 -8.16 -11.31 10.43
N GLY A 195 -8.26 -10.57 11.54
CA GLY A 195 -7.29 -10.63 12.63
C GLY A 195 -7.92 -10.78 14.00
N TYR A 196 -7.14 -10.44 15.03
CA TYR A 196 -7.47 -10.68 16.43
C TYR A 196 -6.78 -9.65 17.34
N VAL A 197 -7.15 -9.60 18.62
CA VAL A 197 -6.45 -8.83 19.66
C VAL A 197 -5.46 -9.76 20.38
N PRO A 198 -4.15 -9.49 20.32
CA PRO A 198 -3.14 -10.32 20.96
C PRO A 198 -2.98 -9.98 22.45
N LEU A 199 -2.18 -10.79 23.15
CA LEU A 199 -1.66 -10.63 24.51
C LEU A 199 -2.70 -10.77 25.64
N GLY A 200 -3.98 -10.97 25.32
CA GLY A 200 -5.03 -11.32 26.28
C GLY A 200 -4.97 -10.47 27.57
N LYS A 201 -4.69 -11.12 28.71
CA LYS A 201 -4.62 -10.43 30.03
C LYS A 201 -3.43 -9.49 30.17
N ARG A 202 -2.31 -9.76 29.48
CA ARG A 202 -1.09 -8.93 29.50
C ARG A 202 -1.31 -7.55 28.91
N LEU A 203 -2.33 -7.39 28.08
CA LEU A 203 -2.67 -6.13 27.44
C LEU A 203 -2.91 -4.99 28.45
N GLN A 204 -3.63 -5.25 29.54
CA GLN A 204 -3.87 -4.24 30.59
C GLN A 204 -2.60 -3.93 31.38
N ASP A 205 -1.74 -4.91 31.59
CA ASP A 205 -0.43 -4.69 32.21
C ASP A 205 0.40 -3.75 31.34
N LEU A 206 0.50 -4.01 30.03
CA LEU A 206 1.23 -3.15 29.09
C LEU A 206 0.68 -1.72 29.06
N ARG A 207 -0.65 -1.55 29.09
CA ARG A 207 -1.30 -0.24 29.20
C ARG A 207 -0.91 0.50 30.47
N ALA A 208 -0.96 -0.19 31.62
CA ALA A 208 -0.57 0.39 32.90
C ALA A 208 0.91 0.81 32.90
N HIS A 209 1.81 -0.03 32.37
CA HIS A 209 3.24 0.29 32.23
C HIS A 209 3.48 1.49 31.31
N ALA A 210 2.68 1.64 30.25
CA ALA A 210 2.72 2.80 29.36
C ALA A 210 2.14 4.09 29.98
N GLY A 211 1.50 3.98 31.16
CA GLY A 211 0.79 5.09 31.83
C GLY A 211 -0.55 5.43 31.19
N LEU A 212 -1.14 4.49 30.45
CA LEU A 212 -2.44 4.65 29.80
C LEU A 212 -3.59 4.29 30.77
N PRO A 213 -4.76 4.94 30.64
CA PRO A 213 -5.93 4.59 31.44
C PRO A 213 -6.40 3.15 31.18
N PRO A 214 -7.13 2.51 32.11
CA PRO A 214 -7.66 1.16 31.90
C PRO A 214 -8.62 1.06 30.71
N THR A 215 -9.36 2.13 30.43
CA THR A 215 -10.25 2.28 29.27
C THR A 215 -9.53 3.00 28.13
N HIS A 216 -9.77 2.61 26.89
CA HIS A 216 -9.05 3.11 25.72
C HIS A 216 -9.64 4.40 25.12
N GLY A 217 -10.96 4.57 25.10
CA GLY A 217 -11.62 5.76 24.57
C GLY A 217 -12.28 5.55 23.20
N GLU A 218 -12.61 6.65 22.52
CA GLU A 218 -13.46 6.70 21.32
C GLU A 218 -12.68 6.83 20.01
N VAL A 219 -11.71 5.94 19.77
CA VAL A 219 -11.11 5.84 18.43
C VAL A 219 -12.06 5.05 17.52
N PRO A 220 -12.38 5.53 16.31
CA PRO A 220 -13.15 4.75 15.35
C PRO A 220 -12.39 3.47 14.99
N VAL A 221 -13.04 2.31 15.12
CA VAL A 221 -12.45 1.02 14.74
C VAL A 221 -13.33 0.33 13.70
N PHE A 222 -12.72 -0.17 12.62
CA PHE A 222 -13.35 -1.05 11.65
C PHE A 222 -12.77 -2.46 11.78
N LEU A 223 -13.64 -3.45 11.92
CA LEU A 223 -13.29 -4.84 12.15
C LEU A 223 -14.02 -5.72 11.13
N ALA A 224 -13.25 -6.46 10.32
CA ALA A 224 -13.79 -7.38 9.33
C ALA A 224 -13.31 -8.81 9.57
N ARG A 225 -14.23 -9.79 9.52
CA ARG A 225 -13.91 -11.21 9.59
C ARG A 225 -14.59 -12.03 8.48
N GLY A 226 -13.94 -13.08 8.01
CA GLY A 226 -14.52 -14.11 7.17
C GLY A 226 -15.26 -15.15 8.00
N LYS A 227 -16.53 -15.42 7.68
CA LYS A 227 -17.33 -16.43 8.39
C LYS A 227 -16.71 -17.83 8.29
N ARG A 228 -16.04 -18.12 7.17
CA ARG A 228 -15.34 -19.38 6.86
C ARG A 228 -13.85 -19.33 7.17
N ASP A 229 -13.39 -18.29 7.87
CA ASP A 229 -12.00 -18.18 8.31
C ASP A 229 -11.70 -19.25 9.36
N ILE A 230 -10.76 -20.14 9.01
CA ILE A 230 -10.26 -21.22 9.86
C ILE A 230 -8.91 -20.88 10.50
N LEU A 231 -8.20 -19.88 9.99
CA LEU A 231 -6.89 -19.47 10.51
C LEU A 231 -7.05 -18.57 11.73
N ILE A 232 -8.06 -17.71 11.72
CA ILE A 232 -8.56 -17.00 12.90
C ILE A 232 -9.95 -17.54 13.26
N PRO A 233 -10.03 -18.58 14.11
CA PRO A 233 -11.30 -19.19 14.48
C PRO A 233 -12.28 -18.18 15.10
N LYS A 234 -13.58 -18.39 14.88
CA LYS A 234 -14.66 -17.56 15.46
C LYS A 234 -14.51 -17.35 16.97
N ARG A 235 -13.96 -18.34 17.69
CA ARG A 235 -13.67 -18.26 19.12
C ARG A 235 -12.70 -17.11 19.44
N VAL A 236 -11.55 -17.06 18.75
CA VAL A 236 -10.50 -16.05 18.94
C VAL A 236 -11.03 -14.66 18.57
N TRP A 237 -11.81 -14.58 17.49
CA TRP A 237 -12.53 -13.35 17.12
C TRP A 237 -13.47 -12.86 18.22
N THR A 238 -14.31 -13.75 18.75
CA THR A 238 -15.27 -13.40 19.82
C THR A 238 -14.54 -12.96 21.09
N GLN A 239 -13.41 -13.58 21.41
CA GLN A 239 -12.55 -13.16 22.53
C GLN A 239 -11.97 -11.76 22.30
N SER A 240 -11.56 -11.47 21.07
CA SER A 240 -11.04 -10.16 20.67
C SER A 240 -12.11 -9.06 20.86
N LEU A 241 -13.34 -9.28 20.37
CA LEU A 241 -14.44 -8.31 20.55
C LEU A 241 -14.76 -8.08 22.03
N LYS A 242 -14.77 -9.14 22.85
CA LYS A 242 -14.98 -9.00 24.30
C LYS A 242 -13.86 -8.23 24.99
N ALA A 243 -12.61 -8.44 24.57
CA ALA A 243 -11.47 -7.70 25.10
C ALA A 243 -11.61 -6.20 24.79
N LEU A 244 -11.93 -5.85 23.53
CA LEU A 244 -12.16 -4.46 23.11
C LEU A 244 -13.33 -3.82 23.89
N ASP A 245 -14.46 -4.51 24.00
CA ASP A 245 -15.61 -4.02 24.78
C ASP A 245 -15.26 -3.79 26.25
N SER A 246 -14.51 -4.71 26.87
CA SER A 246 -14.03 -4.55 28.25
C SER A 246 -13.09 -3.35 28.46
N MET A 247 -12.48 -2.85 27.39
CA MET A 247 -11.64 -1.66 27.39
C MET A 247 -12.42 -0.38 27.03
N GLY A 248 -13.74 -0.45 26.89
CA GLY A 248 -14.59 0.71 26.61
C GLY A 248 -14.79 1.03 25.13
N LEU A 249 -14.30 0.19 24.21
CA LEU A 249 -14.66 0.24 22.80
C LEU A 249 -16.00 -0.48 22.61
N HIS A 250 -17.08 0.23 22.92
CA HIS A 250 -18.44 -0.32 22.82
C HIS A 250 -18.95 -0.33 21.36
N GLU A 251 -20.09 -0.98 21.12
CA GLU A 251 -20.71 -1.15 19.79
C GLU A 251 -20.88 0.17 18.99
N GLY A 252 -20.97 1.33 19.64
CA GLY A 252 -21.08 2.63 18.96
C GLY A 252 -19.77 3.13 18.33
N ALA A 253 -18.60 2.70 18.84
CA ALA A 253 -17.29 3.12 18.37
C ALA A 253 -16.68 2.15 17.34
N MET A 254 -17.21 0.92 17.26
CA MET A 254 -16.71 -0.14 16.38
C MET A 254 -17.71 -0.48 15.27
N VAL A 255 -17.23 -0.51 14.03
CA VAL A 255 -17.94 -1.13 12.90
C VAL A 255 -17.45 -2.56 12.75
N VAL A 256 -18.28 -3.54 13.08
CA VAL A 256 -17.93 -4.97 13.06
C VAL A 256 -18.73 -5.70 11.98
N ASN A 257 -18.05 -6.15 10.92
CA ASN A 257 -18.67 -6.81 9.78
C ASN A 257 -18.13 -8.24 9.59
N GLU A 258 -19.03 -9.18 9.27
CA GLU A 258 -18.68 -10.56 8.91
C GLU A 258 -19.12 -10.90 7.47
N TYR A 259 -18.22 -11.52 6.70
CA TYR A 259 -18.40 -11.75 5.26
C TYR A 259 -18.34 -13.24 4.92
N ASP A 260 -19.04 -13.69 3.88
CA ASP A 260 -19.05 -15.10 3.44
C ASP A 260 -17.78 -15.48 2.66
N ILE A 261 -16.61 -15.35 3.30
CA ILE A 261 -15.27 -15.65 2.78
C ILE A 261 -14.43 -16.39 3.82
N GLY A 262 -13.29 -16.94 3.38
CA GLY A 262 -12.26 -17.53 4.25
C GLY A 262 -11.31 -16.46 4.79
N HIS A 263 -10.03 -16.82 4.96
CA HIS A 263 -8.97 -15.90 5.38
C HIS A 263 -8.43 -15.09 4.18
N SER A 264 -9.25 -14.18 3.64
CA SER A 264 -8.90 -13.39 2.46
C SER A 264 -9.65 -12.05 2.42
N LEU A 265 -9.28 -11.20 1.46
CA LEU A 265 -10.00 -9.97 1.13
C LEU A 265 -10.78 -10.12 -0.17
N ASN A 266 -11.92 -9.45 -0.29
CA ASN A 266 -12.71 -9.40 -1.51
C ASN A 266 -13.34 -8.01 -1.71
N GLY A 267 -14.01 -7.81 -2.84
CA GLY A 267 -14.66 -6.54 -3.19
C GLY A 267 -15.58 -5.97 -2.11
N PRO A 268 -16.54 -6.74 -1.55
CA PRO A 268 -17.39 -6.30 -0.45
C PRO A 268 -16.64 -5.76 0.77
N VAL A 269 -15.60 -6.47 1.24
CA VAL A 269 -14.78 -6.00 2.37
C VAL A 269 -14.13 -4.65 2.06
N LEU A 270 -13.56 -4.51 0.87
CA LEU A 270 -12.88 -3.28 0.45
C LEU A 270 -13.86 -2.13 0.23
N GLN A 271 -15.08 -2.41 -0.21
CA GLN A 271 -16.13 -1.42 -0.38
C GLN A 271 -16.56 -0.83 0.97
N ASP A 272 -16.79 -1.66 1.97
CA ASP A 272 -17.17 -1.22 3.32
C ASP A 272 -16.01 -0.49 4.01
N LEU A 273 -14.78 -1.00 3.86
CA LEU A 273 -13.57 -0.31 4.33
C LEU A 273 -13.46 1.08 3.67
N CYS A 274 -13.69 1.20 2.37
CA CYS A 274 -13.65 2.49 1.67
C CYS A 274 -14.70 3.47 2.21
N GLN A 275 -15.93 3.00 2.45
CA GLN A 275 -16.98 3.85 3.03
C GLN A 275 -16.60 4.31 4.43
N TRP A 276 -16.09 3.41 5.26
CA TRP A 276 -15.63 3.74 6.60
C TRP A 276 -14.49 4.76 6.57
N LEU A 277 -13.45 4.54 5.75
CA LEU A 277 -12.31 5.45 5.56
C LEU A 277 -12.75 6.87 5.18
N LYS A 278 -13.75 7.00 4.28
CA LYS A 278 -14.31 8.31 3.90
C LYS A 278 -14.96 9.06 5.05
N ARG A 279 -15.55 8.35 6.02
CA ARG A 279 -16.17 8.99 7.19
C ARG A 279 -15.12 9.43 8.20
N VAL A 280 -14.12 8.59 8.46
CA VAL A 280 -13.10 8.86 9.49
C VAL A 280 -12.03 9.84 9.02
N VAL A 281 -11.73 9.85 7.72
CA VAL A 281 -10.83 10.81 7.09
C VAL A 281 -11.52 11.44 5.87
N PRO A 282 -12.47 12.37 6.09
CA PRO A 282 -13.19 13.03 5.01
C PRO A 282 -12.27 13.96 4.22
N ASP A 283 -12.58 14.18 2.95
CA ASP A 283 -11.87 15.17 2.14
C ASP A 283 -12.05 16.56 2.77
N LEU A 284 -10.94 17.27 3.00
CA LEU A 284 -10.93 18.60 3.60
C LEU A 284 -10.78 19.72 2.57
N ASP A 285 -10.97 19.44 1.27
CA ASP A 285 -11.07 20.48 0.25
C ASP A 285 -12.39 21.26 0.36
N LEU A 286 -12.49 22.03 1.46
CA LEU A 286 -13.60 22.92 1.79
C LEU A 286 -13.73 24.06 0.78
N GLN A 287 -12.66 24.40 0.04
CA GLN A 287 -12.69 25.43 -1.00
C GLN A 287 -13.44 24.92 -2.23
N GLU A 288 -13.16 23.70 -2.70
CA GLU A 288 -13.82 23.13 -3.87
C GLU A 288 -15.32 22.84 -3.62
N GLN A 289 -15.71 22.46 -2.39
CA GLN A 289 -17.12 22.26 -2.03
C GLN A 289 -17.91 23.58 -1.98
N ILE A 290 -17.30 24.67 -1.50
CA ILE A 290 -17.93 26.00 -1.47
C ILE A 290 -17.96 26.65 -2.86
N GLU A 291 -16.91 26.44 -3.67
CA GLU A 291 -16.85 26.91 -5.06
C GLU A 291 -17.82 26.15 -5.95
N ARG A 292 -17.97 24.83 -5.80
CA ARG A 292 -18.98 24.04 -6.53
C ARG A 292 -20.42 24.50 -6.27
N ILE A 293 -20.75 24.92 -5.04
CA ILE A 293 -22.06 25.54 -4.71
C ILE A 293 -22.23 26.91 -5.38
N THR A 294 -21.14 27.62 -5.62
CA THR A 294 -21.14 28.96 -6.25
C THR A 294 -21.19 28.86 -7.78
N GLU A 295 -20.57 27.83 -8.37
CA GLU A 295 -20.44 27.62 -9.81
C GLU A 295 -21.58 26.80 -10.43
N GLN A 296 -22.09 25.80 -9.71
CA GLN A 296 -23.32 25.13 -10.13
C GLN A 296 -24.48 25.99 -9.64
N ASN A 297 -25.20 26.65 -10.56
CA ASN A 297 -26.50 27.26 -10.28
C ASN A 297 -27.53 26.18 -9.90
N ALA A 298 -27.31 25.47 -8.78
CA ALA A 298 -28.18 24.44 -8.25
C ALA A 298 -29.49 25.11 -7.86
N THR A 299 -30.54 24.76 -8.60
CA THR A 299 -31.88 25.28 -8.39
C THR A 299 -32.53 24.58 -7.21
N GLY A 300 -32.92 25.35 -6.18
CA GLY A 300 -33.84 24.87 -5.14
C GLY A 300 -33.24 23.90 -4.11
N ALA A 301 -34.04 22.90 -3.72
CA ALA A 301 -33.91 22.10 -2.49
C ALA A 301 -32.51 21.51 -2.22
N GLU A 302 -31.78 21.10 -3.26
CA GLU A 302 -30.42 20.54 -3.12
C GLU A 302 -29.42 21.55 -2.54
N SER A 303 -29.60 22.85 -2.84
CA SER A 303 -28.72 23.88 -2.30
C SER A 303 -29.12 24.31 -0.88
N THR A 304 -30.39 24.22 -0.53
CA THR A 304 -30.83 24.42 0.86
C THR A 304 -30.35 23.29 1.77
N ASP A 305 -30.39 22.04 1.29
CA ASP A 305 -29.90 20.88 2.04
C ASP A 305 -28.38 20.95 2.23
N ALA A 306 -27.64 21.38 1.20
CA ALA A 306 -26.20 21.63 1.31
C ALA A 306 -25.88 22.77 2.30
N LEU A 307 -26.65 23.86 2.28
CA LEU A 307 -26.51 24.96 3.25
C LEU A 307 -26.84 24.52 4.68
N GLU A 308 -27.86 23.70 4.88
CA GLU A 308 -28.20 23.13 6.19
C GLU A 308 -27.13 22.15 6.67
N HIS A 309 -26.58 21.34 5.78
CA HIS A 309 -25.48 20.44 6.09
C HIS A 309 -24.21 21.19 6.52
N CYS A 310 -23.82 22.24 5.79
CA CYS A 310 -22.71 23.11 6.16
C CYS A 310 -22.98 23.84 7.48
N SER A 311 -24.21 24.33 7.69
CA SER A 311 -24.61 24.97 8.94
C SER A 311 -24.52 23.99 10.14
N ALA A 312 -24.94 22.74 9.95
CA ALA A 312 -24.85 21.71 10.97
C ALA A 312 -23.40 21.32 11.27
N GLY A 313 -22.53 21.28 10.25
CA GLY A 313 -21.09 21.06 10.41
C GLY A 313 -20.40 22.15 11.23
N ILE A 314 -20.68 23.42 10.92
CA ILE A 314 -20.15 24.57 11.68
C ILE A 314 -20.66 24.53 13.14
N ALA A 315 -21.92 24.15 13.35
CA ALA A 315 -22.49 24.01 14.69
C ALA A 315 -21.80 22.90 15.51
N ARG A 316 -21.48 21.76 14.89
CA ARG A 316 -20.71 20.68 15.53
C ARG A 316 -19.29 21.13 15.90
N LEU A 317 -18.55 21.70 14.94
CA LEU A 317 -17.22 22.28 15.18
C LEU A 317 -17.23 23.33 16.29
N SER A 318 -18.27 24.18 16.34
CA SER A 318 -18.42 25.17 17.41
C SER A 318 -18.67 24.55 18.78
N ASN A 319 -19.37 23.43 18.85
CA ASN A 319 -19.57 22.70 20.10
C ASN A 319 -18.29 21.96 20.52
N GLU A 320 -17.60 21.28 19.62
CA GLU A 320 -16.34 20.59 19.91
C GLU A 320 -15.24 21.55 20.41
N VAL A 321 -15.10 22.71 19.77
CA VAL A 321 -14.17 23.75 20.25
C VAL A 321 -14.60 24.25 21.64
N ARG A 322 -15.91 24.40 21.90
CA ARG A 322 -16.43 24.81 23.20
C ARG A 322 -16.20 23.77 24.30
N ASP A 323 -16.28 22.49 23.95
CA ASP A 323 -16.09 21.38 24.88
C ASP A 323 -14.59 21.17 25.18
N THR A 324 -13.72 21.49 24.23
CA THR A 324 -12.24 21.41 24.37
C THR A 324 -11.58 22.70 24.86
N VAL A 325 -12.34 23.79 25.01
CA VAL A 325 -11.87 25.09 25.52
C VAL A 325 -11.23 25.00 26.91
N ALA A 326 -11.64 24.03 27.74
CA ALA A 326 -11.07 23.80 29.07
C ALA A 326 -9.60 23.33 29.01
N THR A 327 -9.19 22.69 27.91
CA THR A 327 -7.85 22.12 27.72
C THR A 327 -6.97 22.90 26.73
N LEU A 328 -7.54 23.88 26.02
CA LEU A 328 -6.85 24.67 25.00
C LEU A 328 -6.19 25.93 25.59
N PRO A 329 -4.97 26.30 25.20
CA PRO A 329 -4.33 27.57 25.55
C PRO A 329 -5.17 28.79 25.13
N ALA A 330 -5.11 29.88 25.90
CA ALA A 330 -5.97 31.06 25.72
C ALA A 330 -5.90 31.71 24.33
N HIS A 331 -4.73 31.66 23.72
CA HIS A 331 -4.47 32.17 22.38
C HIS A 331 -5.16 31.32 21.30
N ASP A 332 -5.09 30.00 21.41
CA ASP A 332 -5.65 29.08 20.42
C ASP A 332 -7.17 29.07 20.48
N ARG A 333 -7.74 29.24 21.68
CA ARG A 333 -9.19 29.47 21.86
C ARG A 333 -9.70 30.64 21.03
N GLN A 334 -8.93 31.74 20.98
CA GLN A 334 -9.30 32.94 20.24
C GLN A 334 -9.23 32.70 18.73
N ILE A 335 -8.18 32.02 18.27
CA ILE A 335 -8.00 31.66 16.85
C ILE A 335 -9.13 30.77 16.35
N TYR A 336 -9.46 29.69 17.07
CA TYR A 336 -10.55 28.79 16.68
C TYR A 336 -11.90 29.50 16.70
N SER A 337 -12.16 30.33 17.72
CA SER A 337 -13.37 31.16 17.79
C SER A 337 -13.50 32.08 16.57
N ASP A 338 -12.42 32.75 16.17
CA ASP A 338 -12.47 33.73 15.09
C ASP A 338 -12.54 33.04 13.70
N ALA A 339 -11.93 31.85 13.56
CA ALA A 339 -12.10 31.01 12.38
C ALA A 339 -13.55 30.50 12.22
N ILE A 340 -14.18 30.06 13.30
CA ILE A 340 -15.60 29.63 13.31
C ILE A 340 -16.51 30.82 12.95
N LYS A 341 -16.24 32.03 13.48
CA LYS A 341 -16.97 33.24 13.11
C LYS A 341 -16.80 33.59 11.63
N ALA A 342 -15.59 33.47 11.09
CA ALA A 342 -15.33 33.73 9.68
C ALA A 342 -16.10 32.76 8.76
N LEU A 343 -16.09 31.45 9.10
CA LEU A 343 -16.87 30.43 8.39
C LEU A 343 -18.37 30.69 8.46
N SER A 344 -18.88 31.06 9.65
CA SER A 344 -20.28 31.41 9.86
C SER A 344 -20.70 32.64 9.04
N SER A 345 -19.86 33.67 8.99
CA SER A 345 -20.08 34.90 8.22
C SER A 345 -20.07 34.64 6.70
N LYS A 346 -19.17 33.77 6.23
CA LYS A 346 -19.11 33.36 4.82
C LYS A 346 -20.36 32.57 4.42
N LEU A 347 -20.82 31.63 5.26
CA LEU A 347 -22.06 30.88 5.03
C LEU A 347 -23.29 31.81 5.00
N GLN A 348 -23.35 32.81 5.88
CA GLN A 348 -24.41 33.84 5.86
C GLN A 348 -24.38 34.71 4.59
N THR A 349 -23.18 35.04 4.10
CA THR A 349 -23.02 35.78 2.84
C THR A 349 -23.54 34.98 1.65
N VAL A 350 -23.25 33.68 1.59
CA VAL A 350 -23.78 32.77 0.55
C VAL A 350 -25.30 32.65 0.67
N LYS A 351 -25.83 32.43 1.88
CA LYS A 351 -27.28 32.33 2.14
C LYS A 351 -28.05 33.61 1.75
N THR A 352 -27.46 34.78 1.98
CA THR A 352 -28.05 36.09 1.61
C THR A 352 -27.92 36.38 0.11
N GLN A 353 -26.84 35.97 -0.55
CA GLN A 353 -26.70 36.07 -2.00
C GLN A 353 -27.71 35.17 -2.74
N GLN A 354 -27.99 33.98 -2.19
CA GLN A 354 -28.91 33.04 -2.79
C GLN A 354 -30.39 33.42 -2.62
N SER A 355 -30.76 33.98 -1.46
CA SER A 355 -32.11 34.52 -1.21
C SER A 355 -32.43 35.80 -2.01
N ARG A 356 -31.42 36.59 -2.39
CA ARG A 356 -31.59 37.77 -3.26
C ARG A 356 -31.93 37.44 -4.71
N LYS A 357 -31.53 36.27 -5.22
CA LYS A 357 -31.85 35.82 -6.59
C LYS A 357 -33.30 35.36 -6.77
N GLN A 358 -34.07 35.16 -5.69
CA GLN A 358 -35.46 34.68 -5.74
C GLN A 358 -36.56 35.76 -5.68
N LYS A 359 -36.23 37.06 -5.67
CA LYS A 359 -37.25 38.12 -5.74
C LYS A 359 -37.04 39.02 -6.95
N PHE A 360 -38.03 39.01 -7.85
CA PHE A 360 -38.18 39.95 -8.97
C PHE A 360 -37.90 41.38 -8.53
N SER A 361 -36.90 42.03 -9.12
CA SER A 361 -36.70 43.47 -9.03
C SER A 361 -36.06 44.00 -10.30
N PHE A 362 -36.71 44.98 -10.94
CA PHE A 362 -36.27 45.63 -12.18
C PHE A 362 -35.24 46.75 -11.91
N LYS A 363 -34.19 46.75 -12.75
CA LYS A 363 -33.30 47.84 -13.23
C LYS A 363 -32.43 48.69 -12.26
N ASN A 364 -31.13 48.70 -12.64
CA ASN A 364 -30.07 49.73 -12.65
C ASN A 364 -29.80 50.63 -11.42
N SER A 365 -28.58 50.51 -10.88
CA SER A 365 -27.59 51.61 -10.82
C SER A 365 -26.29 51.09 -10.19
N ALA A 366 -25.16 51.64 -10.64
CA ALA A 366 -23.82 51.41 -10.12
C ALA A 366 -23.76 51.52 -8.59
N PHE A 367 -23.13 50.54 -7.93
CA PHE A 367 -22.72 50.66 -6.54
C PHE A 367 -21.25 50.21 -6.41
N LYS A 368 -20.37 51.18 -6.18
CA LYS A 368 -18.98 50.97 -5.78
C LYS A 368 -18.98 50.29 -4.41
N LEU A 369 -18.25 49.18 -4.27
CA LEU A 369 -17.87 48.68 -2.96
C LEU A 369 -16.93 49.70 -2.27
N PRO A 370 -17.09 49.97 -0.96
CA PRO A 370 -16.05 50.60 -0.18
C PRO A 370 -14.91 49.59 0.00
N LYS A 371 -13.67 50.02 -0.28
CA LYS A 371 -12.46 49.33 0.18
C LYS A 371 -12.46 49.39 1.71
N ASN A 372 -12.68 48.26 2.36
CA ASN A 372 -12.39 48.13 3.79
C ASN A 372 -10.89 47.81 3.91
N GLU A 373 -10.09 48.84 4.12
CA GLU A 373 -8.72 48.75 4.66
C GLU A 373 -8.83 48.41 6.16
N SER A 374 -9.06 47.13 6.49
CA SER A 374 -8.85 46.52 7.82
C SER A 374 -9.24 45.04 7.75
N ALA A 375 -8.53 44.25 6.95
CA ALA A 375 -8.57 42.80 7.03
C ALA A 375 -7.13 42.32 6.97
N VAL A 376 -6.53 42.16 8.15
CA VAL A 376 -5.24 41.47 8.28
C VAL A 376 -5.50 40.04 7.79
N SER A 377 -4.78 39.62 6.75
CA SER A 377 -4.85 38.25 6.25
C SER A 377 -4.49 37.28 7.37
N ILE A 378 -5.11 36.10 7.40
CA ILE A 378 -4.74 35.02 8.35
C ILE A 378 -3.25 34.68 8.21
N HIS A 379 -2.69 34.88 7.01
CA HIS A 379 -1.26 34.76 6.74
C HIS A 379 -0.43 35.85 7.45
N ASP A 380 -0.86 37.11 7.44
CA ASP A 380 -0.14 38.21 8.09
C ASP A 380 -0.14 38.08 9.62
N ALA A 381 -1.22 37.54 10.20
CA ALA A 381 -1.32 37.28 11.63
C ALA A 381 -0.43 36.10 12.08
N ALA A 382 -0.33 35.06 11.24
CA ALA A 382 0.55 33.90 11.46
C ALA A 382 2.05 34.25 11.27
N ASP A 383 2.36 35.14 10.32
CA ASP A 383 3.73 35.61 10.07
C ASP A 383 4.24 36.55 11.18
N LEU A 384 3.38 37.41 11.73
CA LEU A 384 3.70 38.25 12.90
C LEU A 384 3.91 37.44 14.19
N ALA A 385 3.24 36.29 14.34
CA ALA A 385 3.46 35.35 15.44
C ALA A 385 4.78 34.58 15.27
N SER A 386 5.07 34.14 14.05
CA SER A 386 6.30 33.41 13.69
C SER A 386 7.56 34.28 13.83
N GLN A 387 7.48 35.57 13.48
CA GLN A 387 8.59 36.53 13.63
C GLN A 387 8.90 36.86 15.11
N ARG A 388 7.93 36.77 16.02
CA ARG A 388 8.16 36.94 17.47
C ARG A 388 8.77 35.70 18.12
N GLN A 389 8.48 34.52 17.59
CA GLN A 389 9.04 33.25 18.07
C GLN A 389 10.48 33.04 17.58
N ALA A 390 10.82 33.52 16.38
CA ALA A 390 12.18 33.48 15.81
C ALA A 390 13.21 34.37 16.54
N LYS A 391 12.79 35.26 17.45
CA LYS A 391 13.70 36.10 18.25
C LYS A 391 14.14 35.48 19.58
N LEU A 392 13.60 34.31 19.94
CA LEU A 392 13.86 33.62 21.22
C LEU A 392 14.60 32.29 21.07
N TYR A 393 14.93 31.86 19.84
CA TYR A 393 15.52 30.55 19.57
C TYR A 393 16.64 30.60 18.52
N ASN A 394 17.40 31.70 18.49
CA ASN A 394 18.63 31.79 17.71
C ASN A 394 19.81 31.93 18.66
N ASP A 395 20.14 30.84 19.34
CA ASP A 395 21.49 30.58 19.80
C ASP A 395 21.74 29.06 19.78
N SER A 396 22.97 28.68 19.44
CA SER A 396 23.51 27.32 19.31
C SER A 396 23.15 26.51 18.05
N GLU A 397 23.93 26.81 17.01
CA GLU A 397 24.89 25.91 16.34
C GLU A 397 24.44 24.59 15.69
N GLU A 398 24.65 24.64 14.37
CA GLU A 398 25.48 23.73 13.58
C GLU A 398 25.01 22.30 13.27
N SER A 399 24.64 22.20 11.98
CA SER A 399 25.32 21.36 10.99
C SER A 399 24.99 19.86 11.00
N SER A 400 24.28 19.44 9.96
CA SER A 400 24.86 18.54 8.95
C SER A 400 24.00 18.58 7.70
N MET A 401 24.49 19.30 6.69
CA MET A 401 24.01 19.21 5.32
C MET A 401 24.42 17.87 4.73
N ALA A 402 23.41 17.23 4.15
CA ALA A 402 23.51 16.16 3.18
C ALA A 402 24.33 16.57 1.96
N THR A 403 24.70 15.59 1.14
CA THR A 403 24.67 15.70 -0.33
C THR A 403 24.56 14.28 -0.90
N THR A 404 23.40 13.83 -1.43
CA THR A 404 22.89 13.97 -2.83
C THR A 404 23.66 13.13 -3.87
N PRO A 405 23.09 12.86 -5.06
CA PRO A 405 21.81 12.20 -5.37
C PRO A 405 22.00 11.22 -6.57
N ILE A 406 20.92 10.70 -7.18
CA ILE A 406 20.68 10.60 -8.66
C ILE A 406 19.71 9.44 -9.01
N ASN A 407 18.49 9.85 -9.35
CA ASN A 407 17.63 9.48 -10.50
C ASN A 407 17.38 8.04 -10.99
N LEU A 408 16.07 7.77 -11.15
CA LEU A 408 15.34 7.22 -12.31
C LEU A 408 15.88 5.94 -12.96
N THR A 409 15.16 4.83 -12.79
CA THR A 409 14.78 3.84 -13.84
C THR A 409 13.98 2.69 -13.20
N SER A 410 13.22 1.94 -14.01
CA SER A 410 12.41 0.75 -13.68
C SER A 410 13.10 -0.19 -12.68
N PRO A 411 12.39 -0.97 -11.83
CA PRO A 411 13.02 -1.68 -10.72
C PRO A 411 14.17 -2.56 -11.26
N PRO A 412 15.39 -2.44 -10.69
CA PRO A 412 16.49 -3.30 -11.09
C PRO A 412 16.16 -4.75 -10.72
N PRO A 413 16.75 -5.74 -11.41
CA PRO A 413 16.58 -7.14 -11.07
C PRO A 413 17.23 -7.38 -9.70
N GLU A 414 16.43 -7.56 -8.66
CA GLU A 414 16.96 -7.87 -7.34
C GLU A 414 17.48 -9.32 -7.34
N ARG A 415 18.78 -9.47 -7.11
CA ARG A 415 19.50 -10.74 -7.03
C ARG A 415 18.92 -11.54 -5.87
N ALA A 416 18.26 -12.65 -6.19
CA ALA A 416 18.03 -13.70 -5.20
C ALA A 416 19.38 -14.31 -4.82
N GLU A 417 19.77 -14.21 -3.56
CA GLU A 417 20.75 -15.13 -2.97
C GLU A 417 20.07 -16.47 -2.70
N GLY A 418 19.68 -17.13 -3.79
CA GLY A 418 19.41 -18.55 -3.87
C GLY A 418 20.25 -19.10 -5.02
N ALA A 419 20.56 -20.40 -5.01
CA ALA A 419 21.18 -21.03 -6.16
C ALA A 419 20.35 -20.66 -7.41
N SER A 420 20.98 -19.97 -8.35
CA SER A 420 20.31 -19.36 -9.50
C SER A 420 21.00 -19.78 -10.77
N VAL A 421 20.20 -20.05 -11.81
CA VAL A 421 20.70 -20.24 -13.17
C VAL A 421 20.45 -18.95 -13.93
N ALA A 422 21.51 -18.24 -14.29
CA ALA A 422 21.41 -17.04 -15.11
C ALA A 422 22.34 -17.10 -16.33
N ASP A 423 22.05 -16.26 -17.33
CA ASP A 423 22.91 -15.99 -18.49
C ASP A 423 23.30 -17.25 -19.29
N ARG A 424 22.31 -18.06 -19.67
CA ARG A 424 22.53 -19.30 -20.45
C ARG A 424 22.00 -19.18 -21.87
N GLN A 425 22.78 -19.62 -22.85
CA GLN A 425 22.39 -19.60 -24.25
C GLN A 425 22.75 -20.91 -24.97
N GLY A 426 21.76 -21.55 -25.60
CA GLY A 426 22.03 -22.77 -26.38
C GLY A 426 22.36 -24.00 -25.53
N GLU A 427 21.98 -24.01 -24.25
CA GLU A 427 22.40 -25.03 -23.29
C GLU A 427 21.24 -25.87 -22.76
N TYR A 428 21.56 -27.13 -22.39
CA TYR A 428 20.67 -27.96 -21.60
C TYR A 428 21.05 -27.81 -20.13
N VAL A 429 20.17 -27.20 -19.35
CA VAL A 429 20.37 -26.96 -17.92
C VAL A 429 19.51 -27.93 -17.13
N LEU A 430 20.15 -28.84 -16.40
CA LEU A 430 19.49 -29.64 -15.37
C LEU A 430 19.60 -28.93 -14.03
N ALA A 431 18.52 -28.24 -13.64
CA ALA A 431 18.46 -27.42 -12.45
C ALA A 431 17.75 -28.19 -11.32
N THR A 432 18.49 -28.61 -10.30
CA THR A 432 18.00 -29.53 -9.24
C THR A 432 17.71 -28.83 -7.92
N HIS A 433 18.26 -27.64 -7.71
CA HIS A 433 18.14 -26.90 -6.44
C HIS A 433 17.88 -25.41 -6.64
N GLU A 434 17.69 -24.95 -7.88
CA GLU A 434 17.52 -23.54 -8.20
C GLU A 434 16.05 -23.11 -8.20
N THR A 435 15.73 -22.11 -7.38
CA THR A 435 14.39 -21.48 -7.27
C THR A 435 14.19 -20.35 -8.26
N LEU A 436 15.28 -19.80 -8.80
CA LEU A 436 15.30 -18.67 -9.73
C LEU A 436 16.10 -19.03 -10.99
N ALA A 437 15.50 -18.81 -12.16
CA ALA A 437 16.26 -18.75 -13.41
C ALA A 437 15.92 -17.49 -14.20
N ALA A 438 16.95 -16.82 -14.72
CA ALA A 438 16.81 -15.51 -15.36
C ALA A 438 17.69 -15.39 -16.61
N ASP A 439 17.22 -14.62 -17.61
CA ASP A 439 18.03 -14.21 -18.77
C ASP A 439 18.59 -15.42 -19.56
N ILE A 440 17.68 -16.29 -20.00
CA ILE A 440 18.01 -17.54 -20.71
C ILE A 440 17.44 -17.52 -22.12
N GLN A 441 18.23 -17.96 -23.09
CA GLN A 441 17.83 -17.97 -24.49
C GLN A 441 18.14 -19.29 -25.19
N SER A 442 17.23 -19.76 -26.06
CA SER A 442 17.49 -20.90 -26.95
C SER A 442 17.96 -22.16 -26.21
N SER A 443 17.43 -22.39 -25.01
CA SER A 443 17.93 -23.40 -24.07
C SER A 443 16.82 -24.34 -23.61
N VAL A 444 17.20 -25.46 -23.03
CA VAL A 444 16.26 -26.36 -22.35
C VAL A 444 16.55 -26.32 -20.86
N LEU A 445 15.57 -25.86 -20.09
CA LEU A 445 15.62 -25.82 -18.63
C LEU A 445 14.82 -27.00 -18.09
N ASP A 446 15.48 -27.88 -17.37
CA ASP A 446 14.86 -29.06 -16.81
C ASP A 446 15.00 -29.06 -15.28
N PHE A 447 13.90 -28.75 -14.62
CA PHE A 447 13.77 -28.75 -13.17
C PHE A 447 13.20 -30.08 -12.63
N SER A 448 13.04 -31.11 -13.46
CA SER A 448 12.34 -32.35 -13.07
C SER A 448 12.99 -33.10 -11.90
N GLY A 449 14.27 -32.80 -11.60
CA GLY A 449 14.99 -33.34 -10.44
C GLY A 449 14.86 -32.50 -9.16
N SER A 450 14.15 -31.38 -9.21
CA SER A 450 13.96 -30.46 -8.09
C SER A 450 12.70 -30.78 -7.29
N THR A 451 12.73 -30.50 -5.99
CA THR A 451 11.60 -30.68 -5.05
C THR A 451 11.15 -29.36 -4.43
N LEU A 452 11.55 -28.24 -5.03
CA LEU A 452 11.28 -26.92 -4.50
C LEU A 452 9.78 -26.60 -4.48
N PRO A 453 9.28 -25.91 -3.45
CA PRO A 453 7.85 -25.61 -3.32
C PRO A 453 7.38 -24.52 -4.28
N THR A 454 8.28 -23.69 -4.82
CA THR A 454 7.98 -22.53 -5.66
C THR A 454 9.06 -22.31 -6.71
N PHE A 455 8.67 -21.79 -7.87
CA PHE A 455 9.59 -21.44 -8.95
C PHE A 455 9.32 -20.01 -9.45
N ARG A 456 10.40 -19.25 -9.66
CA ARG A 456 10.36 -17.94 -10.32
C ARG A 456 11.27 -17.97 -11.54
N LEU A 457 10.71 -17.67 -12.71
CA LEU A 457 11.45 -17.68 -13.97
C LEU A 457 11.27 -16.33 -14.67
N ARG A 458 12.38 -15.71 -15.10
CA ARG A 458 12.39 -14.35 -15.64
C ARG A 458 13.14 -14.27 -16.97
N ASN A 459 12.65 -13.46 -17.91
CA ASN A 459 13.37 -13.10 -19.14
C ASN A 459 13.89 -14.33 -19.92
N ILE A 460 13.02 -15.31 -20.17
CA ILE A 460 13.38 -16.52 -20.90
C ILE A 460 12.80 -16.46 -22.30
N THR A 461 13.66 -16.66 -23.31
CA THR A 461 13.26 -16.57 -24.71
C THR A 461 13.61 -17.83 -25.48
N ASN A 462 12.76 -18.22 -26.44
CA ASN A 462 13.03 -19.31 -27.37
C ASN A 462 13.46 -20.62 -26.70
N SER A 463 12.88 -20.94 -25.54
CA SER A 463 13.37 -22.03 -24.69
C SER A 463 12.28 -23.03 -24.34
N VAL A 464 12.69 -24.22 -23.91
CA VAL A 464 11.78 -25.23 -23.37
C VAL A 464 12.01 -25.37 -21.88
N ILE A 465 10.95 -25.30 -21.09
CA ILE A 465 11.01 -25.27 -19.63
C ILE A 465 10.20 -26.44 -19.09
N PHE A 466 10.84 -27.34 -18.35
CA PHE A 466 10.20 -28.43 -17.63
C PHE A 466 10.22 -28.15 -16.13
N VAL A 467 9.05 -27.99 -15.55
CA VAL A 467 8.88 -27.80 -14.10
C VAL A 467 8.14 -29.03 -13.56
N PRO A 468 8.65 -29.69 -12.49
CA PRO A 468 7.99 -30.83 -11.88
C PRO A 468 6.66 -30.40 -11.24
N GLN A 469 5.85 -31.37 -10.84
CA GLN A 469 4.66 -31.10 -10.04
C GLN A 469 5.06 -30.44 -8.72
N VAL A 470 4.67 -29.18 -8.52
CA VAL A 470 4.91 -28.43 -7.28
C VAL A 470 3.63 -28.18 -6.49
N THR A 471 3.76 -28.13 -5.17
CA THR A 471 2.65 -27.82 -4.25
C THR A 471 2.38 -26.32 -4.12
N GLY A 472 3.31 -25.46 -4.53
CA GLY A 472 3.18 -24.00 -4.46
C GLY A 472 3.02 -23.32 -5.82
N PRO A 473 3.28 -22.00 -5.88
CA PRO A 473 3.08 -21.21 -7.07
C PRO A 473 4.27 -21.29 -8.05
N ILE A 474 3.96 -21.12 -9.34
CA ILE A 474 4.93 -20.84 -10.39
C ILE A 474 4.70 -19.41 -10.88
N TYR A 475 5.76 -18.59 -10.85
CA TYR A 475 5.77 -17.21 -11.33
C TYR A 475 6.66 -17.08 -12.56
N LEU A 476 6.06 -16.65 -13.67
CA LEU A 476 6.73 -16.43 -14.94
C LEU A 476 6.66 -14.95 -15.31
N GLU A 477 7.79 -14.34 -15.68
CA GLU A 477 7.82 -12.95 -16.12
C GLU A 477 8.74 -12.80 -17.35
N GLY A 478 8.28 -12.08 -18.38
CA GLY A 478 9.14 -11.83 -19.54
C GLY A 478 9.44 -13.07 -20.38
N ILE A 479 8.54 -14.06 -20.42
CA ILE A 479 8.73 -15.28 -21.19
C ILE A 479 8.24 -15.07 -22.62
N SER A 480 9.08 -15.37 -23.63
CA SER A 480 8.72 -15.14 -25.02
C SER A 480 9.13 -16.30 -25.92
N GLY A 481 8.27 -16.69 -26.88
CA GLY A 481 8.63 -17.73 -27.86
C GLY A 481 9.00 -19.06 -27.20
N SER A 482 8.43 -19.41 -26.04
CA SER A 482 8.91 -20.54 -25.26
C SER A 482 7.81 -21.58 -25.04
N ILE A 483 8.23 -22.82 -24.77
CA ILE A 483 7.32 -23.90 -24.37
C ILE A 483 7.51 -24.19 -22.89
N ILE A 484 6.44 -24.11 -22.14
CA ILE A 484 6.41 -24.34 -20.70
C ILE A 484 5.63 -25.62 -20.43
N VAL A 485 6.22 -26.54 -19.68
CA VAL A 485 5.61 -27.80 -19.24
C VAL A 485 5.65 -27.81 -17.73
N ALA A 486 4.49 -27.66 -17.07
CA ALA A 486 4.43 -27.42 -15.63
C ALA A 486 3.21 -28.05 -14.95
N GLY A 487 3.41 -28.54 -13.72
CA GLY A 487 2.34 -28.93 -12.82
C GLY A 487 2.43 -28.14 -11.51
N CYS A 488 1.35 -27.48 -11.07
CA CYS A 488 1.40 -26.65 -9.87
C CYS A 488 0.03 -26.48 -9.17
N HIS A 489 0.06 -25.88 -7.97
CA HIS A 489 -1.16 -25.43 -7.31
C HIS A 489 -1.64 -24.06 -7.82
N GLN A 490 -0.71 -23.14 -8.12
CA GLN A 490 -1.00 -21.81 -8.67
C GLN A 490 -0.05 -21.48 -9.83
N PHE A 491 -0.59 -20.90 -10.90
CA PHE A 491 0.17 -20.48 -12.08
C PHE A 491 -0.05 -18.99 -12.34
N ARG A 492 1.03 -18.21 -12.44
CA ARG A 492 0.98 -16.79 -12.80
C ARG A 492 2.00 -16.45 -13.87
N MET A 493 1.57 -15.72 -14.90
CA MET A 493 2.41 -15.31 -16.02
C MET A 493 2.21 -13.82 -16.32
N HIS A 494 3.30 -13.06 -16.37
CA HIS A 494 3.30 -11.61 -16.55
C HIS A 494 4.21 -11.17 -17.71
N ASN A 495 3.82 -10.13 -18.45
CA ASN A 495 4.61 -9.49 -19.51
C ASN A 495 5.24 -10.51 -20.48
N SER A 496 4.46 -11.48 -20.96
CA SER A 496 4.96 -12.64 -21.70
C SER A 496 4.22 -12.80 -23.04
N SER A 497 4.84 -13.43 -24.05
CA SER A 497 4.19 -13.53 -25.36
C SER A 497 4.55 -14.77 -26.18
N LYS A 498 3.71 -15.11 -27.16
CA LYS A 498 3.98 -16.12 -28.19
C LYS A 498 4.49 -17.45 -27.62
N SER A 499 3.89 -17.91 -26.52
CA SER A 499 4.38 -19.09 -25.78
C SER A 499 3.29 -20.15 -25.67
N GLU A 500 3.72 -21.42 -25.65
CA GLU A 500 2.85 -22.57 -25.43
C GLU A 500 3.00 -23.05 -23.98
N VAL A 501 1.89 -23.26 -23.28
CA VAL A 501 1.85 -23.63 -21.86
C VAL A 501 1.09 -24.95 -21.69
N TYR A 502 1.82 -26.03 -21.46
CA TYR A 502 1.30 -27.34 -21.10
C TYR A 502 1.19 -27.44 -19.59
N LEU A 503 -0.04 -27.36 -19.07
CA LEU A 503 -0.29 -27.08 -17.66
C LEU A 503 -1.18 -28.14 -16.99
N HIS A 504 -0.83 -28.45 -15.75
CA HIS A 504 -1.75 -28.99 -14.76
C HIS A 504 -1.83 -28.01 -13.60
N CYS A 505 -3.00 -27.42 -13.32
CA CYS A 505 -3.14 -26.44 -12.25
C CYS A 505 -4.34 -26.73 -11.36
N ALA A 506 -4.14 -26.76 -10.04
CA ALA A 506 -5.23 -26.96 -9.07
C ALA A 506 -6.17 -25.74 -8.95
N SER A 507 -5.67 -24.56 -9.31
CA SER A 507 -6.42 -23.30 -9.31
C SER A 507 -6.52 -22.70 -10.71
N ARG A 508 -7.28 -21.62 -10.86
CA ARG A 508 -7.41 -20.89 -12.13
C ARG A 508 -6.09 -20.19 -12.46
N PRO A 509 -5.44 -20.48 -13.60
CA PRO A 509 -4.23 -19.81 -14.02
C PRO A 509 -4.47 -18.31 -14.24
N ILE A 510 -3.49 -17.47 -13.91
CA ILE A 510 -3.59 -16.02 -14.07
C ILE A 510 -2.57 -15.53 -15.11
N ILE A 511 -3.01 -14.71 -16.05
CA ILE A 511 -2.13 -13.98 -16.96
C ILE A 511 -2.34 -12.46 -16.87
N GLU A 512 -1.27 -11.70 -17.09
CA GLU A 512 -1.29 -10.23 -17.12
C GLU A 512 -0.23 -9.69 -18.11
N ASP A 513 -0.57 -8.64 -18.88
CA ASP A 513 0.28 -8.09 -19.95
C ASP A 513 0.80 -9.15 -20.94
N CYS A 514 0.03 -10.23 -21.12
CA CYS A 514 0.40 -11.33 -21.98
C CYS A 514 -0.30 -11.24 -23.34
N HIS A 515 0.34 -11.78 -24.39
CA HIS A 515 -0.24 -11.80 -25.74
C HIS A 515 0.12 -13.08 -26.50
N SER A 516 -0.87 -13.68 -27.18
CA SER A 516 -0.70 -14.92 -27.97
C SER A 516 -0.17 -16.09 -27.13
N ILE A 517 -0.77 -16.34 -25.98
CA ILE A 517 -0.45 -17.50 -25.12
C ILE A 517 -1.39 -18.65 -25.46
N HIS A 518 -0.85 -19.84 -25.66
CA HIS A 518 -1.65 -21.01 -26.00
C HIS A 518 -1.54 -22.07 -24.91
N PHE A 519 -2.66 -22.49 -24.34
CA PHE A 519 -2.71 -23.45 -23.25
C PHE A 519 -3.08 -24.85 -23.76
N ALA A 520 -2.49 -25.88 -23.16
CA ALA A 520 -2.77 -27.29 -23.41
C ALA A 520 -2.72 -28.08 -22.10
N PRO A 521 -3.39 -29.24 -22.01
CA PRO A 521 -3.27 -30.09 -20.83
C PRO A 521 -1.84 -30.66 -20.73
N LEU A 522 -1.36 -30.82 -19.49
CA LEU A 522 -0.06 -31.45 -19.23
C LEU A 522 -0.02 -32.88 -19.82
N PRO A 523 0.96 -33.23 -20.67
CA PRO A 523 1.04 -34.58 -21.24
C PRO A 523 1.25 -35.64 -20.16
N GLU A 524 0.60 -36.80 -20.30
CA GLU A 524 0.61 -37.88 -19.28
C GLU A 524 2.02 -38.33 -18.87
N MET A 525 2.99 -38.28 -19.78
CA MET A 525 4.38 -38.62 -19.49
C MET A 525 5.10 -37.67 -18.51
N PHE A 526 4.50 -36.51 -18.22
CA PHE A 526 4.94 -35.55 -17.22
C PHE A 526 3.98 -35.47 -16.01
N ALA A 527 2.82 -36.16 -16.06
CA ALA A 527 1.90 -36.23 -14.94
C ALA A 527 2.44 -37.22 -13.89
N ALA A 528 2.87 -36.72 -12.74
CA ALA A 528 3.46 -37.51 -11.67
C ALA A 528 2.38 -38.26 -10.86
N GLY A 529 1.83 -39.35 -11.41
CA GLY A 529 0.88 -40.24 -10.72
C GLY A 529 -0.48 -39.60 -10.44
N LYS A 530 -1.56 -40.26 -10.86
CA LYS A 530 -2.96 -39.81 -10.70
C LYS A 530 -3.24 -39.26 -9.30
N THR A 531 -3.29 -37.93 -9.17
CA THR A 531 -3.81 -37.22 -8.00
C THR A 531 -5.23 -36.80 -8.32
N GLU A 532 -6.17 -37.07 -7.41
CA GLU A 532 -7.61 -36.73 -7.51
C GLU A 532 -7.86 -35.20 -7.38
N ILE A 533 -6.95 -34.36 -7.89
CA ILE A 533 -7.02 -32.91 -7.77
C ILE A 533 -7.67 -32.35 -9.04
N ASP A 534 -8.64 -31.44 -8.87
CA ASP A 534 -9.26 -30.69 -9.97
C ASP A 534 -8.19 -30.02 -10.85
N ASN A 535 -8.17 -30.33 -12.14
CA ASN A 535 -7.28 -29.67 -13.10
C ASN A 535 -8.02 -28.55 -13.85
N ARG A 536 -7.58 -27.30 -13.67
CA ARG A 536 -8.21 -26.07 -14.20
C ARG A 536 -7.33 -25.34 -15.22
N TRP A 537 -6.47 -26.07 -15.91
CA TRP A 537 -5.50 -25.53 -16.87
C TRP A 537 -6.10 -24.67 -18.00
N ASP A 538 -7.38 -24.84 -18.31
CA ASP A 538 -8.14 -24.17 -19.37
C ASP A 538 -9.03 -23.00 -18.86
N GLN A 539 -9.04 -22.75 -17.54
CA GLN A 539 -9.83 -21.69 -16.92
C GLN A 539 -8.99 -20.46 -16.59
N ILE A 540 -8.42 -19.84 -17.61
CA ILE A 540 -7.46 -18.74 -17.46
C ILE A 540 -8.20 -17.44 -17.11
N ASP A 541 -7.74 -16.78 -16.06
CA ASP A 541 -8.12 -15.41 -15.70
C ASP A 541 -7.10 -14.43 -16.30
N ASP A 542 -7.49 -13.71 -17.35
CA ASP A 542 -6.72 -12.57 -17.87
C ASP A 542 -7.10 -11.31 -17.09
N PHE A 543 -6.20 -10.90 -16.19
CA PHE A 543 -6.47 -9.85 -15.20
C PHE A 543 -6.65 -8.45 -15.80
N LYS A 544 -6.14 -8.20 -17.02
CA LYS A 544 -6.32 -6.92 -17.73
C LYS A 544 -7.45 -6.95 -18.75
N TRP A 545 -8.04 -8.12 -19.03
CA TRP A 545 -9.21 -8.25 -19.88
C TRP A 545 -10.51 -8.18 -19.07
N LEU A 546 -11.01 -6.96 -18.88
CA LEU A 546 -12.19 -6.68 -18.04
C LEU A 546 -13.54 -6.86 -18.75
N ARG A 547 -13.56 -7.47 -19.95
CA ARG A 547 -14.79 -7.71 -20.71
C ARG A 547 -15.34 -9.10 -20.39
N ALA A 548 -16.66 -9.26 -20.51
CA ALA A 548 -17.32 -10.55 -20.31
C ALA A 548 -17.02 -11.58 -21.41
N GLU A 549 -16.52 -11.11 -22.56
CA GLU A 549 -16.12 -11.94 -23.70
C GLU A 549 -14.76 -12.62 -23.42
N HIS A 550 -14.47 -13.69 -24.17
CA HIS A 550 -13.17 -14.37 -24.08
C HIS A 550 -12.01 -13.43 -24.39
N SER A 551 -10.93 -13.49 -23.61
CA SER A 551 -9.74 -12.67 -23.87
C SER A 551 -9.07 -13.08 -25.17
N PRO A 552 -8.66 -12.13 -26.04
CA PRO A 552 -7.90 -12.44 -27.25
C PRO A 552 -6.43 -12.77 -26.96
N ASN A 553 -5.97 -12.57 -25.71
CA ASN A 553 -4.57 -12.71 -25.34
C ASN A 553 -4.14 -14.15 -25.13
N TRP A 554 -5.11 -15.05 -24.96
CA TRP A 554 -4.86 -16.48 -24.82
C TRP A 554 -5.86 -17.31 -25.61
N SER A 555 -5.53 -18.58 -25.84
CA SER A 555 -6.42 -19.57 -26.43
C SER A 555 -6.01 -20.98 -26.01
N VAL A 556 -6.85 -21.97 -26.29
CA VAL A 556 -6.54 -23.39 -26.07
C VAL A 556 -5.99 -23.98 -27.37
N LEU A 557 -4.92 -24.78 -27.29
CA LEU A 557 -4.42 -25.57 -28.42
C LEU A 557 -5.35 -26.75 -28.69
N GLU A 558 -5.86 -26.83 -29.93
CA GLU A 558 -6.67 -27.96 -30.37
C GLU A 558 -5.86 -29.26 -30.40
N ALA A 559 -6.52 -30.41 -30.26
CA ALA A 559 -5.84 -31.70 -30.11
C ALA A 559 -4.89 -32.07 -31.27
N ASN A 560 -5.15 -31.55 -32.48
CA ASN A 560 -4.31 -31.73 -33.67
C ASN A 560 -3.10 -30.77 -33.74
N GLU A 561 -3.12 -29.69 -32.96
CA GLU A 561 -2.06 -28.69 -32.86
C GLU A 561 -1.11 -28.97 -31.70
N GLN A 562 -1.55 -29.74 -30.72
CA GLN A 562 -0.75 -30.18 -29.58
C GLN A 562 0.45 -31.05 -30.02
N ARG A 563 1.58 -30.89 -29.32
CA ARG A 563 2.79 -31.67 -29.59
C ARG A 563 2.60 -33.14 -29.15
N GLY A 564 2.71 -34.06 -30.10
CA GLY A 564 2.55 -35.49 -29.86
C GLY A 564 3.71 -36.14 -29.07
N ALA A 565 3.51 -37.37 -28.57
CA ALA A 565 4.49 -38.09 -27.74
C ALA A 565 5.89 -38.23 -28.39
N GLY A 566 5.96 -38.35 -29.71
CA GLY A 566 7.23 -38.43 -30.46
C GLY A 566 8.07 -37.15 -30.38
N PHE A 567 7.43 -35.98 -30.24
CA PHE A 567 8.12 -34.71 -30.05
C PHE A 567 8.79 -34.65 -28.66
N TRP A 568 8.04 -34.94 -27.60
CA TRP A 568 8.55 -34.92 -26.23
C TRP A 568 9.68 -35.92 -25.99
N LYS A 569 9.63 -37.07 -26.67
CA LYS A 569 10.72 -38.05 -26.65
C LYS A 569 12.01 -37.48 -27.25
N LYS A 570 11.92 -36.81 -28.42
CA LYS A 570 13.06 -36.14 -29.05
C LYS A 570 13.62 -35.02 -28.18
N VAL A 571 12.76 -34.21 -27.53
CA VAL A 571 13.22 -33.15 -26.61
C VAL A 571 13.99 -33.74 -25.42
N LYS A 572 13.57 -34.88 -24.86
CA LYS A 572 14.34 -35.58 -23.81
C LYS A 572 15.68 -36.14 -24.31
N GLU A 573 15.76 -36.56 -25.58
CA GLU A 573 17.00 -37.03 -26.22
C GLU A 573 18.02 -35.89 -26.50
N LEU A 574 17.59 -34.62 -26.54
CA LEU A 574 18.48 -33.46 -26.71
C LEU A 574 19.49 -33.28 -25.56
N ARG A 575 19.30 -33.93 -24.41
CA ARG A 575 20.22 -33.94 -23.26
C ARG A 575 21.68 -34.24 -23.62
N SER A 576 21.93 -34.94 -24.74
CA SER A 576 23.26 -35.37 -25.17
C SER A 576 23.81 -34.66 -26.41
N HIS A 577 23.15 -33.61 -26.93
CA HIS A 577 23.55 -32.95 -28.19
C HIS A 577 24.40 -31.69 -27.98
N ALA A 578 25.51 -31.59 -28.73
CA ALA A 578 26.47 -30.47 -28.65
C ALA A 578 26.01 -29.17 -29.36
N GLN A 579 24.92 -29.21 -30.14
CA GLN A 579 24.37 -28.05 -30.87
C GLN A 579 22.85 -27.96 -30.62
N LEU A 580 22.50 -27.55 -29.39
CA LEU A 580 21.12 -27.55 -28.92
C LEU A 580 20.24 -26.57 -29.68
N SER A 581 20.72 -25.36 -29.96
CA SER A 581 19.95 -24.30 -30.65
C SER A 581 19.50 -24.70 -32.06
N GLN A 582 20.37 -25.33 -32.86
CA GLN A 582 20.01 -25.88 -34.18
C GLN A 582 19.04 -27.06 -34.08
N SER A 583 19.18 -27.86 -33.02
CA SER A 583 18.31 -29.02 -32.78
C SER A 583 16.90 -28.60 -32.35
N LEU A 584 16.78 -27.53 -31.55
CA LEU A 584 15.51 -26.90 -31.19
C LEU A 584 14.79 -26.37 -32.44
N ALA A 585 15.49 -25.61 -33.29
CA ALA A 585 14.94 -25.11 -34.55
C ALA A 585 14.43 -26.24 -35.48
N THR A 586 15.15 -27.37 -35.53
CA THR A 586 14.77 -28.55 -36.35
C THR A 586 13.51 -29.25 -35.83
N LEU A 587 13.19 -29.09 -34.55
CA LEU A 587 11.97 -29.63 -33.92
C LEU A 587 10.77 -28.68 -34.04
N GLY A 588 10.93 -27.54 -34.73
CA GLY A 588 9.91 -26.51 -34.82
C GLY A 588 9.71 -25.74 -33.51
N LEU A 589 10.77 -25.66 -32.70
CA LEU A 589 10.84 -24.82 -31.52
C LEU A 589 11.50 -23.48 -31.89
N PRO A 590 11.12 -22.35 -31.25
CA PRO A 590 11.62 -21.02 -31.61
C PRO A 590 13.12 -20.81 -31.32
#